data_AF-B4MTN2-F1
#
_entry.id   AF-B4MTN2-F1
#
_cell.length_a   1.000
_cell.length_b   1.000
_cell.length_c   1.000
_cell.angle_alpha   90.00
_cell.angle_beta   90.00
_cell.angle_gamma   90.00
#
_symmetry.space_group_name_H-M   'P 1'
#
loop_
_entity.id
_entity.type
_entity.pdbx_description
1 polymer ?
#
loop_
_entity_poly.entity_id
_entity_poly.type
_entity_poly.pdbx_seq_one_letter_code
_entity_poly.pdbx_strand_id
1 'polypeptide(L)'
;MSKSKNSLEQQQNFLERCLQDSTESLNAFENQEEDIVKEVEDEQTKRFTFLEAIMDLPDINDLSETMSEDLIPFKEEDIDKPQQSYVAAIYNAASVGSDTRDVTSEVLDTEGFEYDTFIRRNSSDTESSIITLASLIESEDDSDDILEQKYAKPLEVTILDITNSMKALKPRSSDLLIQEIEDEIEVPVVHEVVVDICHQFLNHIINDTVAYSEDYNNKLRRLLDKHKLMTKLSSLIGNYREEKYTNTRLEKLVSDYLLRKQRFSSLSHRKERDSFYETRLTDALQELDRNLIAKKEIIEKRQTKTTILREQVEEARIHSEQRLYDFETLVKKTLCNRDGNDHLKQTVHYLLKQMERFRNEMYEIRFTLCVAQHQFADMESQSLKMEDLGNGLNINEYLSTQAETETLASKIAEKNGDLKRLGEKVNFDMHAMAHWKCKEQIFQSNLFFMKQNLRSRELAKQSNRELIYQGKLKHNKIMKEINELKSSGWLAHYPALKHDYDKTQNCVKKKKESIEKLREELDRLEHRLKQIEKSRAC
;
A
#
# COMPACT_ATOMS: atom_id res chain seq x y z
N MET A 1 -64.39 2.45 48.85
CA MET A 1 -64.50 2.27 47.38
C MET A 1 -63.47 3.08 46.58
N SER A 2 -63.00 4.25 47.02
CA SER A 2 -62.14 5.14 46.21
C SER A 2 -60.80 4.53 45.74
N LYS A 3 -60.13 3.70 46.55
CA LYS A 3 -58.86 3.05 46.16
C LYS A 3 -58.97 2.11 44.94
N SER A 4 -60.15 1.54 44.68
CA SER A 4 -60.36 0.64 43.53
C SER A 4 -60.59 1.37 42.21
N LYS A 5 -60.95 2.66 42.24
CA LYS A 5 -61.14 3.46 41.02
C LYS A 5 -59.82 3.97 40.46
N ASN A 6 -58.96 4.55 41.32
CA ASN A 6 -57.61 4.97 40.91
C ASN A 6 -56.78 3.82 40.32
N SER A 7 -56.92 2.59 40.83
CA SER A 7 -56.22 1.41 40.28
C SER A 7 -56.69 1.03 38.87
N LEU A 8 -57.95 1.31 38.54
CA LEU A 8 -58.53 1.04 37.21
C LEU A 8 -58.18 2.15 36.22
N GLU A 9 -58.24 3.42 36.63
CA GLU A 9 -57.78 4.55 35.82
C GLU A 9 -56.27 4.46 35.52
N GLN A 10 -55.44 4.06 36.49
CA GLN A 10 -54.01 3.83 36.26
C GLN A 10 -53.73 2.67 35.29
N GLN A 11 -54.56 1.62 35.30
CA GLN A 11 -54.44 0.52 34.33
C GLN A 11 -54.94 0.90 32.94
N GLN A 12 -55.99 1.71 32.83
CA GLN A 12 -56.46 2.24 31.54
C GLN A 12 -55.43 3.20 30.92
N ASN A 13 -54.90 4.16 31.68
CA ASN A 13 -53.88 5.09 31.18
C ASN A 13 -52.57 4.39 30.78
N PHE A 14 -52.24 3.25 31.39
CA PHE A 14 -51.09 2.43 30.98
C PHE A 14 -51.35 1.70 29.66
N LEU A 15 -52.54 1.10 29.49
CA LEU A 15 -52.95 0.47 28.23
C LEU A 15 -53.04 1.46 27.07
N GLU A 16 -53.54 2.67 27.32
CA GLU A 16 -53.69 3.73 26.31
C GLU A 16 -52.32 4.22 25.81
N ARG A 17 -51.34 4.38 26.72
CA ARG A 17 -49.93 4.62 26.35
C ARG A 17 -49.30 3.50 25.52
N CYS A 18 -49.44 2.23 25.96
CA CYS A 18 -48.88 1.11 25.19
C CYS A 18 -49.50 0.98 23.79
N LEU A 19 -50.75 1.40 23.60
CA LEU A 19 -51.38 1.46 22.28
C LEU A 19 -50.81 2.61 21.43
N GLN A 20 -50.61 3.80 22.00
CA GLN A 20 -49.98 4.93 21.29
C GLN A 20 -48.53 4.61 20.87
N ASP A 21 -47.70 4.10 21.79
CA ASP A 21 -46.31 3.71 21.50
C ASP A 21 -46.25 2.63 20.39
N SER A 22 -47.24 1.73 20.33
CA SER A 22 -47.35 0.71 19.27
C SER A 22 -47.73 1.31 17.93
N THR A 23 -48.61 2.32 17.89
CA THR A 23 -49.00 3.00 16.64
C THR A 23 -47.90 3.92 16.10
N GLU A 24 -47.14 4.57 16.96
CA GLU A 24 -46.00 5.39 16.53
C GLU A 24 -44.85 4.53 15.98
N SER A 25 -44.62 3.35 16.59
CA SER A 25 -43.65 2.37 16.07
C SER A 25 -44.05 1.77 14.72
N LEU A 26 -45.33 1.44 14.51
CA LEU A 26 -45.81 0.93 13.22
C LEU A 26 -45.70 1.97 12.09
N ASN A 27 -46.10 3.22 12.35
CA ASN A 27 -45.97 4.30 11.38
C ASN A 27 -44.48 4.59 11.04
N ALA A 28 -43.55 4.43 11.99
CA ALA A 28 -42.13 4.59 11.72
C ALA A 28 -41.56 3.48 10.80
N PHE A 29 -42.10 2.25 10.88
CA PHE A 29 -41.71 1.14 10.01
C PHE A 29 -42.28 1.27 8.59
N GLU A 30 -43.56 1.64 8.42
CA GLU A 30 -44.16 1.82 7.08
C GLU A 30 -43.44 2.92 6.28
N ASN A 31 -43.03 4.03 6.92
CA ASN A 31 -42.26 5.08 6.25
C ASN A 31 -40.84 4.63 5.85
N GLN A 32 -40.20 3.72 6.61
CA GLN A 32 -38.89 3.17 6.23
C GLN A 32 -38.99 2.13 5.11
N GLU A 33 -40.05 1.34 5.04
CA GLU A 33 -40.26 0.43 3.90
C GLU A 33 -40.55 1.20 2.61
N GLU A 34 -41.32 2.29 2.66
CA GLU A 34 -41.59 3.13 1.48
C GLU A 34 -40.33 3.80 0.89
N ASP A 35 -39.41 4.30 1.72
CA ASP A 35 -38.20 4.96 1.21
C ASP A 35 -37.20 3.96 0.62
N ILE A 36 -37.08 2.75 1.20
CA ILE A 36 -36.22 1.68 0.66
C ILE A 36 -36.76 1.16 -0.69
N VAL A 37 -38.09 1.06 -0.86
CA VAL A 37 -38.69 0.63 -2.14
C VAL A 37 -38.43 1.66 -3.24
N LYS A 38 -38.55 2.96 -2.95
CA LYS A 38 -38.27 4.04 -3.92
C LYS A 38 -36.80 4.04 -4.37
N GLU A 39 -35.86 3.83 -3.45
CA GLU A 39 -34.42 3.80 -3.78
C GLU A 39 -34.07 2.62 -4.71
N VAL A 40 -34.74 1.47 -4.57
CA VAL A 40 -34.58 0.29 -5.42
C VAL A 40 -35.23 0.46 -6.81
N GLU A 41 -36.39 1.11 -6.90
CA GLU A 41 -37.01 1.45 -8.20
C GLU A 41 -36.15 2.46 -8.99
N ASP A 42 -35.52 3.40 -8.30
CA ASP A 42 -34.58 4.38 -8.86
C ASP A 42 -33.28 3.74 -9.39
N GLU A 43 -32.77 2.66 -8.78
CA GLU A 43 -31.64 1.91 -9.35
C GLU A 43 -32.04 1.05 -10.55
N GLN A 44 -33.24 0.44 -10.52
CA GLN A 44 -33.74 -0.37 -11.64
C GLN A 44 -34.00 0.48 -12.88
N THR A 45 -34.63 1.66 -12.72
CA THR A 45 -34.84 2.60 -13.83
C THR A 45 -33.53 3.10 -14.42
N LYS A 46 -32.51 3.42 -13.60
CA LYS A 46 -31.15 3.76 -14.08
C LYS A 46 -30.51 2.61 -14.88
N ARG A 47 -30.70 1.35 -14.47
CA ARG A 47 -30.26 0.17 -15.24
C ARG A 47 -31.01 -0.01 -16.55
N PHE A 48 -32.33 0.19 -16.58
CA PHE A 48 -33.11 0.11 -17.82
C PHE A 48 -32.72 1.21 -18.82
N THR A 49 -32.52 2.45 -18.38
CA THR A 49 -32.03 3.53 -19.27
C THR A 49 -30.61 3.30 -19.77
N PHE A 50 -29.75 2.63 -18.99
CA PHE A 50 -28.41 2.24 -19.43
C PHE A 50 -28.46 1.11 -20.48
N LEU A 51 -29.36 0.15 -20.33
CA LEU A 51 -29.57 -0.92 -21.31
C LEU A 51 -30.20 -0.40 -22.61
N GLU A 52 -31.12 0.56 -22.52
CA GLU A 52 -31.73 1.23 -23.66
C GLU A 52 -30.69 2.03 -24.48
N ALA A 53 -29.71 2.65 -23.81
CA ALA A 53 -28.58 3.33 -24.45
C ALA A 53 -27.55 2.40 -25.13
N ILE A 54 -27.61 1.08 -24.86
CA ILE A 54 -26.75 0.05 -25.49
C ILE A 54 -27.51 -0.75 -26.55
N MET A 55 -28.83 -0.60 -26.64
CA MET A 55 -29.68 -1.41 -27.52
C MET A 55 -29.52 -1.11 -29.02
N ASP A 56 -28.93 0.03 -29.39
CA ASP A 56 -28.55 0.37 -30.77
C ASP A 56 -27.15 -0.18 -31.13
N LEU A 57 -26.97 -1.50 -30.97
CA LEU A 57 -25.84 -2.24 -31.55
C LEU A 57 -26.19 -2.64 -32.99
N PRO A 58 -25.35 -2.34 -34.00
CA PRO A 58 -25.60 -2.74 -35.38
C PRO A 58 -25.61 -4.27 -35.54
N ASP A 59 -26.47 -4.76 -36.44
CA ASP A 59 -26.66 -6.20 -36.65
C ASP A 59 -25.36 -6.86 -37.15
N ILE A 60 -24.95 -7.94 -36.47
CA ILE A 60 -23.70 -8.67 -36.72
C ILE A 60 -23.68 -9.29 -38.13
N ASN A 61 -24.85 -9.43 -38.76
CA ASN A 61 -24.98 -9.93 -40.13
C ASN A 61 -24.55 -8.95 -41.24
N ASP A 62 -24.37 -7.65 -40.93
CA ASP A 62 -23.92 -6.65 -41.92
C ASP A 62 -22.37 -6.58 -42.05
N LEU A 63 -21.62 -7.36 -41.27
CA LEU A 63 -20.16 -7.48 -41.36
C LEU A 63 -19.74 -8.65 -42.28
N SER A 64 -19.93 -8.49 -43.59
CA SER A 64 -19.46 -9.47 -44.58
C SER A 64 -17.99 -9.24 -44.96
N GLU A 65 -17.15 -10.28 -44.83
CA GLU A 65 -15.79 -10.29 -45.38
C GLU A 65 -15.80 -10.29 -46.92
N THR A 66 -15.64 -9.11 -47.53
CA THR A 66 -15.14 -9.01 -48.91
C THR A 66 -14.15 -7.87 -49.06
N MET A 67 -12.97 -8.20 -49.58
CA MET A 67 -11.92 -7.22 -49.85
C MET A 67 -12.34 -6.22 -50.92
N SER A 68 -12.18 -4.93 -50.65
CA SER A 68 -11.80 -3.92 -51.65
C SER A 68 -11.14 -2.73 -50.95
N GLU A 69 -9.97 -2.38 -51.43
CA GLU A 69 -9.36 -1.09 -51.16
C GLU A 69 -10.21 -0.02 -51.86
N ASP A 70 -10.77 0.95 -51.14
CA ASP A 70 -11.22 2.19 -51.76
C ASP A 70 -11.01 3.39 -50.82
N LEU A 71 -10.39 4.42 -51.37
CA LEU A 71 -9.89 5.60 -50.65
C LEU A 71 -10.98 6.68 -50.56
N ILE A 72 -11.32 7.12 -49.35
CA ILE A 72 -12.03 8.39 -49.13
C ILE A 72 -11.52 9.07 -47.84
N PRO A 73 -11.59 10.41 -47.72
CA PRO A 73 -10.38 11.17 -47.41
C PRO A 73 -10.47 11.93 -46.08
N PHE A 74 -9.42 11.83 -45.27
CA PHE A 74 -9.28 12.73 -44.13
C PHE A 74 -8.97 14.15 -44.59
N LYS A 75 -9.79 15.10 -44.15
CA LYS A 75 -9.54 16.53 -44.33
C LYS A 75 -8.41 16.97 -43.42
N GLU A 76 -7.58 17.85 -43.95
CA GLU A 76 -6.49 18.53 -43.24
C GLU A 76 -7.05 19.48 -42.17
N GLU A 77 -6.52 19.42 -40.96
CA GLU A 77 -6.22 20.62 -40.17
C GLU A 77 -4.75 20.52 -39.74
N ASP A 78 -3.98 21.56 -40.05
CA ASP A 78 -2.53 21.63 -39.80
C ASP A 78 -2.20 21.81 -38.32
N ILE A 79 -1.02 21.30 -37.88
CA ILE A 79 0.12 22.12 -37.42
C ILE A 79 1.28 21.22 -36.89
N ASP A 80 2.46 21.46 -37.46
CA ASP A 80 3.84 21.18 -37.02
C ASP A 80 4.36 19.75 -36.69
N LYS A 81 5.34 19.33 -37.52
CA LYS A 81 6.32 18.25 -37.31
C LYS A 81 7.63 18.84 -36.72
N PRO A 82 8.55 18.01 -36.17
CA PRO A 82 9.59 17.37 -37.02
C PRO A 82 9.79 15.86 -36.70
N GLN A 83 9.81 14.97 -37.71
CA GLN A 83 11.02 14.30 -38.24
C GLN A 83 11.97 13.73 -37.16
N GLN A 84 12.14 12.40 -36.97
CA GLN A 84 12.89 11.42 -37.81
C GLN A 84 12.72 10.01 -37.19
N SER A 85 12.97 8.84 -37.81
CA SER A 85 13.16 8.40 -39.22
C SER A 85 13.08 6.84 -39.27
N TYR A 86 12.90 6.23 -40.46
CA TYR A 86 12.89 4.78 -40.68
C TYR A 86 14.29 4.14 -40.82
N VAL A 87 14.46 2.89 -40.36
CA VAL A 87 15.18 1.79 -41.07
C VAL A 87 14.48 0.45 -40.73
N ALA A 88 14.52 -0.52 -41.66
CA ALA A 88 13.68 -1.74 -41.68
C ALA A 88 14.35 -3.03 -41.14
N ALA A 89 13.56 -4.10 -41.11
CA ALA A 89 13.89 -5.44 -40.64
C ALA A 89 14.89 -6.24 -41.52
N ILE A 90 15.45 -7.30 -40.95
CA ILE A 90 16.12 -8.40 -41.69
C ILE A 90 15.55 -9.75 -41.22
N TYR A 91 15.34 -10.64 -42.19
CA TYR A 91 14.70 -11.96 -42.07
C TYR A 91 15.69 -13.11 -41.71
N ASN A 92 15.18 -14.07 -40.93
CA ASN A 92 15.39 -15.53 -40.94
C ASN A 92 16.74 -16.17 -41.38
N ALA A 93 17.23 -17.11 -40.55
CA ALA A 93 17.71 -18.43 -41.03
C ALA A 93 17.80 -19.51 -39.92
N ALA A 94 17.29 -20.73 -40.21
CA ALA A 94 17.58 -22.06 -39.64
C ALA A 94 17.51 -22.29 -38.09
N SER A 95 16.67 -23.17 -37.51
CA SER A 95 16.33 -24.59 -37.78
C SER A 95 17.21 -25.64 -37.07
N VAL A 96 16.89 -25.98 -35.81
CA VAL A 96 16.87 -27.31 -35.14
C VAL A 96 15.98 -27.12 -33.88
N GLY A 97 15.05 -27.97 -33.43
CA GLY A 97 14.63 -29.32 -33.82
C GLY A 97 14.57 -30.27 -32.61
N SER A 98 13.46 -30.30 -31.85
CA SER A 98 13.05 -31.43 -30.97
C SER A 98 11.62 -31.25 -30.42
N ASP A 99 10.93 -32.35 -30.15
CA ASP A 99 9.53 -32.43 -29.71
C ASP A 99 9.24 -31.85 -28.31
N THR A 100 8.11 -31.16 -28.14
CA THR A 100 7.19 -31.32 -26.98
C THR A 100 5.80 -30.74 -27.22
N ARG A 101 4.78 -31.63 -27.15
CA ARG A 101 3.41 -31.48 -26.61
C ARG A 101 2.63 -30.15 -26.73
N ASP A 102 1.43 -30.25 -27.30
CA ASP A 102 0.35 -29.27 -27.19
C ASP A 102 0.04 -28.85 -25.74
N VAL A 103 0.13 -27.54 -25.49
CA VAL A 103 -0.75 -26.82 -24.55
C VAL A 103 -1.11 -25.50 -25.22
N THR A 104 -2.38 -25.31 -25.56
CA THR A 104 -2.92 -24.05 -26.08
C THR A 104 -2.91 -22.98 -24.99
N SER A 105 -2.13 -21.93 -25.18
CA SER A 105 -2.18 -20.71 -24.36
C SER A 105 -2.49 -19.53 -25.28
N GLU A 106 -3.76 -19.09 -25.29
CA GLU A 106 -4.11 -17.78 -25.81
C GLU A 106 -3.54 -16.73 -24.85
N VAL A 107 -2.54 -16.00 -25.33
CA VAL A 107 -2.15 -14.71 -24.73
C VAL A 107 -3.06 -13.67 -25.36
N LEU A 108 -3.90 -13.04 -24.53
CA LEU A 108 -4.53 -11.77 -24.89
C LEU A 108 -3.71 -10.62 -24.32
N ASP A 109 -3.57 -9.58 -25.12
CA ASP A 109 -2.63 -8.49 -24.88
C ASP A 109 -2.96 -7.66 -23.63
N THR A 110 -1.90 -7.28 -22.93
CA THR A 110 -1.92 -6.22 -21.93
C THR A 110 -2.10 -4.86 -22.60
N GLU A 111 -3.29 -4.27 -22.46
CA GLU A 111 -3.41 -2.80 -22.52
C GLU A 111 -3.05 -2.21 -21.15
N GLY A 112 -2.00 -1.38 -21.13
CA GLY A 112 -1.57 -0.68 -19.93
C GLY A 112 -2.43 0.55 -19.65
N PHE A 113 -3.24 0.49 -18.59
CA PHE A 113 -3.82 1.69 -17.98
C PHE A 113 -2.97 2.16 -16.81
N GLU A 114 -2.12 3.17 -17.04
CA GLU A 114 -1.59 3.98 -15.96
C GLU A 114 -2.75 4.76 -15.31
N TYR A 115 -3.05 4.46 -14.05
CA TYR A 115 -3.84 5.36 -13.20
C TYR A 115 -2.94 5.95 -12.12
N ASP A 116 -2.56 7.21 -12.34
CA ASP A 116 -1.64 7.94 -11.49
C ASP A 116 -2.25 8.20 -10.09
N THR A 117 -1.42 8.08 -9.07
CA THR A 117 -1.87 7.96 -7.67
C THR A 117 -2.27 9.32 -7.08
N PHE A 118 -3.55 9.68 -7.19
CA PHE A 118 -4.13 10.86 -6.56
C PHE A 118 -4.16 10.74 -5.01
N ILE A 119 -3.02 10.97 -4.34
CA ILE A 119 -2.96 11.14 -2.88
C ILE A 119 -3.56 12.50 -2.50
N ARG A 120 -4.87 12.51 -2.27
CA ARG A 120 -5.63 13.65 -1.76
C ARG A 120 -5.29 13.92 -0.29
N ARG A 121 -4.31 14.80 -0.02
CA ARG A 121 -4.14 15.40 1.31
C ARG A 121 -4.90 16.72 1.41
N ASN A 122 -6.10 16.66 1.98
CA ASN A 122 -6.75 17.85 2.52
C ASN A 122 -6.06 18.24 3.84
N SER A 123 -5.39 19.38 3.85
CA SER A 123 -5.21 20.20 5.04
C SER A 123 -5.33 21.66 4.63
N SER A 124 -6.32 22.36 5.17
CA SER A 124 -6.29 23.83 5.21
C SER A 124 -5.01 24.24 5.98
N ASP A 125 -4.39 25.37 5.70
CA ASP A 125 -4.89 26.69 6.10
C ASP A 125 -4.38 27.83 5.22
N THR A 126 -5.01 28.97 5.40
CA THR A 126 -4.90 30.21 4.62
C THR A 126 -3.61 30.99 4.85
N GLU A 127 -3.08 31.53 3.75
CA GLU A 127 -2.52 32.88 3.61
C GLU A 127 -1.73 33.50 4.79
N SER A 128 -0.41 33.69 4.61
CA SER A 128 0.20 35.02 4.84
C SER A 128 1.58 35.20 4.18
N SER A 129 1.67 36.24 3.35
CA SER A 129 2.85 37.07 3.06
C SER A 129 4.22 36.42 2.80
N ILE A 130 4.59 36.43 1.52
CA ILE A 130 6.00 36.51 1.07
C ILE A 130 6.61 37.80 1.66
N ILE A 131 7.74 37.69 2.37
CA ILE A 131 8.60 38.82 2.73
C ILE A 131 9.94 38.65 2.03
N THR A 132 10.20 39.52 1.06
CA THR A 132 11.39 39.51 0.21
C THR A 132 12.65 39.86 0.99
N LEU A 133 13.72 39.08 0.79
CA LEU A 133 15.01 39.17 1.51
C LEU A 133 15.86 40.43 1.20
N ALA A 134 15.27 41.48 0.63
CA ALA A 134 15.97 42.60 0.01
C ALA A 134 15.94 43.93 0.81
N SER A 135 15.33 43.96 2.00
CA SER A 135 14.99 45.19 2.73
C SER A 135 15.79 45.42 4.03
N LEU A 136 16.99 44.84 4.17
CA LEU A 136 17.80 44.88 5.41
C LEU A 136 19.30 45.18 5.17
N ILE A 137 19.65 45.90 4.10
CA ILE A 137 21.03 46.37 3.86
C ILE A 137 21.02 47.87 3.50
N GLU A 138 20.85 48.70 4.53
CA GLU A 138 21.07 50.14 4.65
C GLU A 138 21.08 50.40 6.18
N SER A 139 21.90 51.22 6.82
CA SER A 139 23.23 51.84 6.55
C SER A 139 23.72 52.40 7.91
N GLU A 140 24.79 53.23 7.97
CA GLU A 140 25.51 53.70 9.19
C GLU A 140 26.50 52.65 9.72
N ASP A 141 27.82 52.72 9.52
CA ASP A 141 28.77 53.82 9.22
C ASP A 141 28.94 54.84 10.35
N ASP A 142 30.07 54.70 11.06
CA ASP A 142 30.79 55.76 11.79
C ASP A 142 32.25 55.29 11.98
N SER A 143 33.16 55.94 11.25
CA SER A 143 34.54 56.38 11.62
C SER A 143 35.10 55.98 12.99
N ASP A 144 36.40 55.70 13.22
CA ASP A 144 37.67 55.74 12.45
C ASP A 144 38.59 54.67 13.14
N ASP A 145 39.79 54.24 12.69
CA ASP A 145 40.91 55.04 12.20
C ASP A 145 41.98 54.14 11.52
N ILE A 146 42.81 54.74 10.68
CA ILE A 146 43.73 54.04 9.77
C ILE A 146 45.12 53.87 10.39
N LEU A 147 45.65 52.64 10.44
CA LEU A 147 47.10 52.41 10.47
C LEU A 147 47.54 51.27 9.55
N GLU A 148 48.11 51.65 8.41
CA GLU A 148 48.87 50.75 7.54
C GLU A 148 50.09 50.15 8.26
N GLN A 149 50.18 48.83 8.35
CA GLN A 149 51.45 48.15 8.65
C GLN A 149 51.81 47.11 7.58
N LYS A 150 52.43 47.63 6.52
CA LYS A 150 53.54 47.04 5.75
C LYS A 150 53.73 45.52 5.92
N TYR A 151 53.06 44.75 5.08
CA TYR A 151 53.60 43.46 4.65
C TYR A 151 54.80 43.70 3.73
N ALA A 152 56.00 43.67 4.30
CA ALA A 152 57.23 43.60 3.52
C ALA A 152 57.20 42.30 2.71
N LYS A 153 57.13 42.42 1.37
CA LYS A 153 57.32 41.28 0.47
C LYS A 153 58.70 40.65 0.75
N PRO A 154 58.81 39.32 0.86
CA PRO A 154 60.12 38.67 0.94
C PRO A 154 60.90 38.98 -0.33
N LEU A 155 62.20 39.23 -0.18
CA LEU A 155 63.09 39.55 -1.30
C LEU A 155 63.18 38.34 -2.24
N GLU A 156 62.57 38.42 -3.43
CA GLU A 156 62.88 37.50 -4.51
C GLU A 156 64.31 37.79 -4.98
N VAL A 157 65.27 37.00 -4.49
CA VAL A 157 66.64 36.97 -5.01
C VAL A 157 66.57 36.35 -6.40
N THR A 158 66.38 37.20 -7.41
CA THR A 158 66.36 36.77 -8.80
C THR A 158 67.75 36.27 -9.21
N ILE A 159 67.77 35.30 -10.14
CA ILE A 159 68.96 34.57 -10.58
C ILE A 159 70.09 35.51 -11.08
N LEU A 160 69.74 36.74 -11.47
CA LEU A 160 70.64 37.78 -11.93
C LEU A 160 71.66 38.23 -10.86
N ASP A 161 71.28 38.30 -9.58
CA ASP A 161 72.17 38.73 -8.49
C ASP A 161 73.24 37.68 -8.17
N ILE A 162 72.91 36.39 -8.29
CA ILE A 162 73.88 35.29 -8.13
C ILE A 162 74.92 35.34 -9.26
N THR A 163 74.49 35.59 -10.49
CA THR A 163 75.43 35.75 -11.62
C THR A 163 76.30 37.01 -11.52
N ASN A 164 75.83 38.08 -10.89
CA ASN A 164 76.64 39.28 -10.61
C ASN A 164 77.63 39.03 -9.46
N SER A 165 77.22 38.29 -8.43
CA SER A 165 78.12 37.85 -7.34
C SER A 165 79.26 36.96 -7.85
N MET A 166 78.97 35.98 -8.72
CA MET A 166 80.02 35.13 -9.29
C MET A 166 81.00 35.88 -10.21
N LYS A 167 80.58 36.97 -10.86
CA LYS A 167 81.46 37.84 -11.67
C LYS A 167 82.36 38.75 -10.82
N ALA A 168 82.09 38.91 -9.52
CA ALA A 168 82.90 39.73 -8.62
C ALA A 168 84.12 38.99 -8.03
N LEU A 169 84.20 37.67 -8.19
CA LEU A 169 85.35 36.87 -7.76
C LEU A 169 86.53 37.02 -8.73
N LYS A 170 87.34 38.08 -8.53
CA LYS A 170 88.65 38.18 -9.16
C LYS A 170 89.51 36.96 -8.77
N PRO A 171 90.10 36.20 -9.71
CA PRO A 171 91.11 35.22 -9.36
C PRO A 171 92.31 35.94 -8.77
N ARG A 172 92.75 35.49 -7.59
CA ARG A 172 93.98 35.95 -6.98
C ARG A 172 95.13 35.31 -7.74
N SER A 173 95.83 36.08 -8.56
CA SER A 173 97.00 35.62 -9.31
C SER A 173 98.08 35.17 -8.32
N SER A 174 98.29 33.86 -8.23
CA SER A 174 99.50 33.28 -7.64
C SER A 174 100.58 33.33 -8.71
N ASP A 175 101.48 34.30 -8.60
CA ASP A 175 102.60 34.45 -9.54
C ASP A 175 103.53 33.24 -9.42
N LEU A 176 103.42 32.31 -10.38
CA LEU A 176 104.42 31.28 -10.64
C LEU A 176 105.09 31.61 -11.97
N LEU A 177 106.35 32.04 -11.88
CA LEU A 177 107.22 32.23 -13.03
C LEU A 177 107.50 30.86 -13.67
N ILE A 178 106.75 30.54 -14.71
CA ILE A 178 107.14 29.48 -15.66
C ILE A 178 107.98 30.14 -16.73
N GLN A 179 109.29 29.94 -16.61
CA GLN A 179 110.26 30.34 -17.61
C GLN A 179 110.15 29.38 -18.80
N GLU A 180 110.03 29.95 -20.00
CA GLU A 180 109.96 29.20 -21.25
C GLU A 180 111.23 28.35 -21.43
N ILE A 181 111.06 27.04 -21.56
CA ILE A 181 112.07 26.14 -22.13
C ILE A 181 111.34 25.31 -23.18
N GLU A 182 111.56 25.66 -24.44
CA GLU A 182 111.40 24.73 -25.55
C GLU A 182 112.35 23.55 -25.33
N ASP A 183 111.81 22.34 -25.26
CA ASP A 183 112.45 21.14 -25.80
C ASP A 183 111.36 20.09 -26.06
N GLU A 184 111.47 19.39 -27.19
CA GLU A 184 110.46 18.43 -27.64
C GLU A 184 110.52 17.10 -26.87
N ILE A 185 109.39 16.39 -26.87
CA ILE A 185 109.20 14.95 -26.54
C ILE A 185 108.72 14.62 -25.10
N GLU A 186 107.58 13.90 -25.04
CA GLU A 186 106.99 13.17 -23.89
C GLU A 186 106.37 13.96 -22.71
N VAL A 187 105.36 14.81 -22.97
CA VAL A 187 104.52 15.42 -21.91
C VAL A 187 102.97 15.20 -22.03
N PRO A 188 102.44 14.01 -22.39
CA PRO A 188 101.01 13.72 -22.14
C PRO A 188 100.76 13.25 -20.68
N VAL A 189 101.66 12.45 -20.11
CA VAL A 189 101.44 11.73 -18.85
C VAL A 189 101.38 12.65 -17.63
N VAL A 190 102.20 13.71 -17.58
CA VAL A 190 102.29 14.60 -16.41
C VAL A 190 101.02 15.45 -16.26
N HIS A 191 100.42 15.90 -17.37
CA HIS A 191 99.19 16.70 -17.33
C HIS A 191 97.97 15.86 -16.94
N GLU A 192 97.91 14.60 -17.37
CA GLU A 192 96.85 13.66 -17.00
C GLU A 192 96.87 13.36 -15.49
N VAL A 193 98.06 13.09 -14.92
CA VAL A 193 98.24 12.87 -13.47
C VAL A 193 97.83 14.09 -12.63
N VAL A 194 98.13 15.32 -13.06
CA VAL A 194 97.71 16.53 -12.33
C VAL A 194 96.19 16.73 -12.39
N VAL A 195 95.57 16.45 -13.54
CA VAL A 195 94.10 16.51 -13.70
C VAL A 195 93.42 15.45 -12.83
N ASP A 196 93.96 14.23 -12.77
CA ASP A 196 93.47 13.17 -11.88
C ASP A 196 93.59 13.53 -10.39
N ILE A 197 94.69 14.15 -9.96
CA ILE A 197 94.84 14.65 -8.58
C ILE A 197 93.80 15.74 -8.27
N CYS A 198 93.55 16.66 -9.20
CA CYS A 198 92.49 17.66 -9.05
C CYS A 198 91.09 17.04 -9.02
N HIS A 199 90.81 16.02 -9.85
CA HIS A 199 89.56 15.27 -9.81
C HIS A 199 89.38 14.49 -8.51
N GLN A 200 90.43 13.84 -8.00
CA GLN A 200 90.39 13.14 -6.72
C GLN A 200 90.17 14.12 -5.55
N PHE A 201 90.80 15.29 -5.58
CA PHE A 201 90.60 16.33 -4.57
C PHE A 201 89.18 16.93 -4.60
N LEU A 202 88.65 17.22 -5.80
CA LEU A 202 87.26 17.67 -5.96
C LEU A 202 86.27 16.58 -5.53
N ASN A 203 86.49 15.32 -5.92
CA ASN A 203 85.68 14.18 -5.49
C ASN A 203 85.77 13.98 -3.98
N HIS A 204 86.91 14.21 -3.33
CA HIS A 204 87.04 14.14 -1.87
C HIS A 204 86.24 15.26 -1.18
N ILE A 205 86.32 16.51 -1.64
CA ILE A 205 85.51 17.62 -1.10
C ILE A 205 84.01 17.38 -1.33
N ILE A 206 83.63 16.87 -2.50
CA ILE A 206 82.25 16.51 -2.82
C ILE A 206 81.80 15.36 -1.90
N ASN A 207 82.60 14.32 -1.72
CA ASN A 207 82.26 13.19 -0.85
C ASN A 207 82.19 13.59 0.63
N ASP A 208 83.07 14.49 1.11
CA ASP A 208 83.04 14.99 2.49
C ASP A 208 81.83 15.91 2.73
N THR A 209 81.47 16.75 1.76
CA THR A 209 80.27 17.59 1.85
C THR A 209 78.98 16.79 1.69
N VAL A 210 78.96 15.75 0.84
CA VAL A 210 77.90 14.76 0.75
C VAL A 210 77.79 14.02 2.08
N ALA A 211 78.86 13.44 2.62
CA ALA A 211 78.88 12.77 3.92
C ALA A 211 78.36 13.68 5.05
N TYR A 212 78.82 14.93 5.12
CA TYR A 212 78.33 15.92 6.10
C TYR A 212 76.84 16.25 5.92
N SER A 213 76.34 16.26 4.69
CA SER A 213 74.91 16.47 4.38
C SER A 213 74.06 15.21 4.59
N GLU A 214 74.68 14.04 4.47
CA GLU A 214 74.04 12.74 4.63
C GLU A 214 73.97 12.27 6.07
N ASP A 215 74.91 12.76 6.88
CA ASP A 215 75.05 12.49 8.30
C ASP A 215 73.73 12.72 9.04
N TYR A 216 73.27 11.66 9.68
CA TYR A 216 71.92 11.55 10.24
C TYR A 216 71.64 12.68 11.24
N ASN A 217 72.65 13.07 12.02
CA ASN A 217 72.56 14.15 12.99
C ASN A 217 72.32 15.52 12.34
N ASN A 218 72.92 15.80 11.18
CA ASN A 218 72.75 17.09 10.49
C ASN A 218 71.41 17.16 9.75
N LYS A 219 70.96 16.06 9.13
CA LYS A 219 69.60 15.91 8.61
C LYS A 219 68.57 16.13 9.72
N LEU A 220 68.75 15.46 10.87
CA LEU A 220 67.87 15.59 12.02
C LEU A 220 67.85 17.03 12.57
N ARG A 221 68.99 17.71 12.62
CA ARG A 221 69.10 19.12 13.07
C ARG A 221 68.43 20.13 12.11
N ARG A 222 68.40 19.84 10.80
CA ARG A 222 67.64 20.62 9.79
C ARG A 222 66.14 20.36 9.86
N LEU A 223 65.72 19.12 10.16
CA LEU A 223 64.32 18.72 10.27
C LEU A 223 63.69 19.16 11.61
N LEU A 224 64.47 19.15 12.70
CA LEU A 224 64.10 19.63 14.03
C LEU A 224 64.49 21.10 14.27
N ASP A 225 64.42 21.94 13.22
CA ASP A 225 64.53 23.39 13.38
C ASP A 225 63.35 23.90 14.22
N LYS A 226 63.64 24.17 15.50
CA LYS A 226 62.66 24.63 16.50
C LYS A 226 61.85 25.84 16.00
N HIS A 227 62.47 26.75 15.23
CA HIS A 227 61.75 27.91 14.72
C HIS A 227 60.69 27.50 13.69
N LYS A 228 61.06 26.68 12.70
CA LYS A 228 60.13 26.18 11.67
C LYS A 228 59.00 25.35 12.28
N LEU A 229 59.33 24.49 13.24
CA LEU A 229 58.34 23.68 13.95
C LEU A 229 57.37 24.57 14.74
N MET A 230 57.87 25.59 15.46
CA MET A 230 57.02 26.54 16.17
C MET A 230 56.15 27.38 15.24
N THR A 231 56.64 27.85 14.08
CA THR A 231 55.80 28.55 13.10
C THR A 231 54.69 27.65 12.54
N LYS A 232 54.99 26.38 12.24
CA LYS A 232 53.99 25.43 11.72
C LYS A 232 53.00 24.98 12.79
N LEU A 233 53.44 24.89 14.05
CA LEU A 233 52.55 24.67 15.20
C LEU A 233 51.62 25.86 15.40
N SER A 234 52.14 27.10 15.32
CA SER A 234 51.34 28.32 15.44
C SER A 234 50.29 28.44 14.32
N SER A 235 50.63 28.11 13.07
CA SER A 235 49.64 28.07 11.98
C SER A 235 48.59 26.97 12.19
N LEU A 236 49.00 25.77 12.63
CA LEU A 236 48.07 24.69 12.98
C LEU A 236 47.14 25.06 14.15
N ILE A 237 47.63 25.79 15.14
CA ILE A 237 46.81 26.33 16.25
C ILE A 237 45.83 27.40 15.75
N GLY A 238 46.22 28.21 14.76
CA GLY A 238 45.32 29.13 14.05
C GLY A 238 44.18 28.38 13.37
N ASN A 239 44.51 27.44 12.47
CA ASN A 239 43.54 26.61 11.77
C ASN A 239 42.60 25.87 12.73
N TYR A 240 43.13 25.27 13.81
CA TYR A 240 42.31 24.58 14.82
C TYR A 240 41.37 25.51 15.57
N ARG A 241 41.75 26.79 15.81
CA ARG A 241 40.86 27.79 16.42
C ARG A 241 39.74 28.20 15.45
N GLU A 242 40.06 28.39 14.17
CA GLU A 242 39.09 28.71 13.13
C GLU A 242 38.12 27.54 12.92
N GLU A 243 38.61 26.31 12.81
CA GLU A 243 37.81 25.08 12.69
C GLU A 243 36.93 24.86 13.92
N LYS A 244 37.45 25.10 15.13
CA LYS A 244 36.63 25.06 16.36
C LYS A 244 35.56 26.14 16.38
N TYR A 245 35.85 27.33 15.87
CA TYR A 245 34.89 28.44 15.78
C TYR A 245 33.80 28.16 14.74
N THR A 246 34.15 27.69 13.55
CA THR A 246 33.17 27.31 12.52
C THR A 246 32.32 26.14 12.98
N ASN A 247 32.90 25.12 13.61
CA ASN A 247 32.17 23.97 14.13
C ASN A 247 31.20 24.39 15.25
N THR A 248 31.63 25.19 16.24
CA THR A 248 30.71 25.71 17.28
C THR A 248 29.65 26.69 16.73
N ARG A 249 29.91 27.39 15.62
CA ARG A 249 28.89 28.19 14.90
C ARG A 249 27.88 27.29 14.18
N LEU A 250 28.32 26.20 13.56
CA LEU A 250 27.46 25.21 12.92
C LEU A 250 26.62 24.44 13.95
N GLU A 251 27.20 24.01 15.07
CA GLU A 251 26.49 23.40 16.19
C GLU A 251 25.35 24.30 16.69
N LYS A 252 25.57 25.62 16.80
CA LYS A 252 24.51 26.59 17.14
C LYS A 252 23.43 26.67 16.07
N LEU A 253 23.79 26.84 14.80
CA LEU A 253 22.82 26.91 13.68
C LEU A 253 21.97 25.63 13.57
N VAL A 254 22.59 24.46 13.74
CA VAL A 254 21.91 23.16 13.72
C VAL A 254 21.01 23.01 14.96
N SER A 255 21.47 23.45 16.13
CA SER A 255 20.65 23.48 17.36
C SER A 255 19.42 24.36 17.18
N ASP A 256 19.60 25.59 16.68
CA ASP A 256 18.50 26.54 16.43
C ASP A 256 17.49 26.01 15.40
N TYR A 257 17.97 25.35 14.33
CA TYR A 257 17.10 24.70 13.33
C TYR A 257 16.31 23.52 13.93
N LEU A 258 16.95 22.68 14.74
CA LEU A 258 16.30 21.54 15.41
C LEU A 258 15.34 21.99 16.50
N LEU A 259 15.62 23.09 17.20
CA LEU A 259 14.71 23.76 18.14
C LEU A 259 13.48 24.31 17.41
N ARG A 260 13.66 25.02 16.29
CA ARG A 260 12.55 25.50 15.43
C ARG A 260 11.66 24.35 14.91
N LYS A 261 12.23 23.16 14.70
CA LYS A 261 11.49 21.94 14.32
C LYS A 261 11.09 21.02 15.50
N GLN A 262 11.26 21.47 16.74
CA GLN A 262 10.90 20.75 17.98
C GLN A 262 11.49 19.32 18.10
N ARG A 263 12.65 19.04 17.48
CA ARG A 263 13.30 17.71 17.52
C ARG A 263 14.31 17.61 18.66
N PHE A 264 13.79 17.61 19.89
CA PHE A 264 14.59 17.62 21.13
C PHE A 264 15.43 16.35 21.36
N SER A 265 15.05 15.19 20.81
CA SER A 265 15.81 13.93 20.94
C SER A 265 17.25 14.00 20.40
N SER A 266 17.55 14.96 19.54
CA SER A 266 18.86 15.18 18.91
C SER A 266 19.69 16.29 19.59
N LEU A 267 19.11 17.08 20.50
CA LEU A 267 19.87 17.98 21.40
C LEU A 267 20.29 17.25 22.69
N SER A 268 20.92 16.08 22.56
CA SER A 268 21.61 15.49 23.70
C SER A 268 22.92 16.24 23.92
N HIS A 269 23.11 16.76 25.13
CA HIS A 269 24.30 17.48 25.56
C HIS A 269 25.58 16.70 25.17
N ARG A 270 26.60 17.42 24.71
CA ARG A 270 27.88 16.88 24.20
C ARG A 270 28.45 15.81 25.15
N LYS A 271 28.15 14.54 24.85
CA LYS A 271 28.65 13.43 25.64
C LYS A 271 30.17 13.39 25.52
N GLU A 272 30.83 13.23 26.67
CA GLU A 272 32.22 12.83 26.71
C GLU A 272 32.38 11.58 25.86
N ARG A 273 33.41 11.54 24.99
CA ARG A 273 33.57 10.57 23.89
C ARG A 273 33.08 9.18 24.31
N ASP A 274 31.89 8.81 23.84
CA ASP A 274 31.20 7.59 24.25
C ASP A 274 32.14 6.40 23.95
N SER A 275 32.73 5.81 24.99
CA SER A 275 33.81 4.80 24.89
C SER A 275 33.44 3.64 23.94
N PHE A 276 32.14 3.33 23.85
CA PHE A 276 31.57 2.35 22.93
C PHE A 276 31.81 2.65 21.44
N TYR A 277 31.82 3.91 21.02
CA TYR A 277 32.15 4.28 19.64
C TYR A 277 33.66 4.25 19.40
N GLU A 278 34.48 4.57 20.42
CA GLU A 278 35.93 4.39 20.31
C GLU A 278 36.30 2.91 20.18
N THR A 279 35.71 2.00 20.97
CA THR A 279 35.95 0.56 20.84
C THR A 279 35.46 0.03 19.49
N ARG A 280 34.25 0.40 19.06
CA ARG A 280 33.71 0.00 17.76
C ARG A 280 34.56 0.52 16.58
N LEU A 281 35.13 1.71 16.70
CA LEU A 281 36.05 2.26 15.71
C LEU A 281 37.39 1.50 15.72
N THR A 282 37.94 1.16 16.89
CA THR A 282 39.17 0.36 16.95
C THR A 282 38.98 -1.06 16.43
N ASP A 283 37.82 -1.67 16.67
CA ASP A 283 37.50 -3.01 16.15
C ASP A 283 37.34 -2.98 14.63
N ALA A 284 36.65 -1.99 14.08
CA ALA A 284 36.54 -1.79 12.63
C ALA A 284 37.88 -1.49 11.96
N LEU A 285 38.78 -0.74 12.63
CA LEU A 285 40.15 -0.52 12.15
C LEU A 285 40.99 -1.80 12.18
N GLN A 286 40.88 -2.62 13.23
CA GLN A 286 41.55 -3.92 13.28
C GLN A 286 41.02 -4.90 12.23
N GLU A 287 39.72 -4.90 11.96
CA GLU A 287 39.12 -5.69 10.89
C GLU A 287 39.61 -5.23 9.51
N LEU A 288 39.67 -3.91 9.28
CA LEU A 288 40.25 -3.32 8.08
C LEU A 288 41.72 -3.73 7.90
N ASP A 289 42.55 -3.65 8.94
CA ASP A 289 43.95 -4.05 8.88
C ASP A 289 44.11 -5.55 8.57
N ARG A 290 43.32 -6.43 9.20
CA ARG A 290 43.29 -7.86 8.86
C ARG A 290 42.92 -8.09 7.40
N ASN A 291 41.90 -7.40 6.90
CA ASN A 291 41.47 -7.48 5.51
C ASN A 291 42.51 -6.91 4.53
N LEU A 292 43.25 -5.88 4.91
CA LEU A 292 44.36 -5.32 4.13
C LEU A 292 45.57 -6.27 4.08
N ILE A 293 45.90 -6.95 5.18
CA ILE A 293 46.94 -7.98 5.22
C ILE A 293 46.55 -9.17 4.33
N ALA A 294 45.33 -9.71 4.51
CA ALA A 294 44.82 -10.80 3.67
C ALA A 294 44.81 -10.43 2.18
N LYS A 295 44.40 -9.19 1.83
CA LYS A 295 44.44 -8.68 0.47
C LYS A 295 45.87 -8.60 -0.10
N LYS A 296 46.86 -8.17 0.69
CA LYS A 296 48.27 -8.16 0.28
C LYS A 296 48.77 -9.57 0.01
N GLU A 297 48.54 -10.52 0.92
CA GLU A 297 48.92 -11.92 0.72
C GLU A 297 48.29 -12.53 -0.54
N ILE A 298 47.01 -12.25 -0.80
CA ILE A 298 46.31 -12.74 -2.00
C ILE A 298 46.93 -12.12 -3.27
N ILE A 299 47.30 -10.85 -3.24
CA ILE A 299 47.99 -10.18 -4.36
C ILE A 299 49.37 -10.79 -4.59
N GLU A 300 50.17 -11.03 -3.55
CA GLU A 300 51.50 -11.65 -3.65
C GLU A 300 51.42 -13.11 -4.16
N LYS A 301 50.48 -13.91 -3.61
CA LYS A 301 50.19 -15.28 -4.08
C LYS A 301 49.69 -15.28 -5.54
N ARG A 302 48.91 -14.28 -5.95
CA ARG A 302 48.49 -14.10 -7.36
C ARG A 302 49.67 -13.72 -8.25
N GLN A 303 50.51 -12.76 -7.84
CA GLN A 303 51.65 -12.30 -8.61
C GLN A 303 52.67 -13.43 -8.83
N THR A 304 53.08 -14.12 -7.77
CA THR A 304 53.98 -15.27 -7.83
C THR A 304 53.43 -16.40 -8.72
N LYS A 305 52.14 -16.75 -8.58
CA LYS A 305 51.50 -17.73 -9.48
C LYS A 305 51.45 -17.24 -10.93
N THR A 306 51.24 -15.94 -11.16
CA THR A 306 51.23 -15.34 -12.50
C THR A 306 52.62 -15.34 -13.14
N THR A 307 53.69 -15.09 -12.37
CA THR A 307 55.06 -15.15 -12.91
C THR A 307 55.46 -16.57 -13.26
N ILE A 308 55.15 -17.56 -12.41
CA ILE A 308 55.38 -18.99 -12.70
C ILE A 308 54.63 -19.42 -13.97
N LEU A 309 53.36 -19.03 -14.12
CA LEU A 309 52.58 -19.36 -15.32
C LEU A 309 53.13 -18.69 -16.59
N ARG A 310 53.64 -17.45 -16.52
CA ARG A 310 54.30 -16.82 -17.68
C ARG A 310 55.61 -17.52 -18.05
N GLU A 311 56.40 -17.90 -17.06
CA GLU A 311 57.65 -18.63 -17.26
C GLU A 311 57.40 -19.98 -17.94
N GLN A 312 56.39 -20.74 -17.48
CA GLN A 312 55.95 -21.99 -18.11
C GLN A 312 55.43 -21.80 -19.55
N VAL A 313 54.70 -20.71 -19.83
CA VAL A 313 54.23 -20.39 -21.18
C VAL A 313 55.40 -20.05 -22.11
N GLU A 314 56.38 -19.29 -21.64
CA GLU A 314 57.56 -18.93 -22.42
C GLU A 314 58.49 -20.12 -22.65
N GLU A 315 58.70 -20.98 -21.65
CA GLU A 315 59.43 -22.26 -21.80
C GLU A 315 58.75 -23.15 -22.85
N ALA A 316 57.42 -23.29 -22.79
CA ALA A 316 56.66 -24.05 -23.77
C ALA A 316 56.74 -23.43 -25.18
N ARG A 317 56.76 -22.09 -25.29
CA ARG A 317 56.94 -21.37 -26.56
C ARG A 317 58.32 -21.65 -27.16
N ILE A 318 59.38 -21.49 -26.36
CA ILE A 318 60.77 -21.73 -26.77
C ILE A 318 60.96 -23.19 -27.22
N HIS A 319 60.46 -24.17 -26.45
CA HIS A 319 60.55 -25.58 -26.82
C HIS A 319 59.73 -25.91 -28.09
N SER A 320 58.60 -25.24 -28.33
CA SER A 320 57.84 -25.36 -29.58
C SER A 320 58.61 -24.79 -30.78
N GLU A 321 59.21 -23.60 -30.63
CA GLU A 321 60.03 -22.95 -31.65
C GLU A 321 61.30 -23.77 -31.99
N GLN A 322 61.95 -24.36 -30.98
CA GLN A 322 63.07 -25.29 -31.17
C GLN A 322 62.65 -26.52 -31.99
N ARG A 323 61.52 -27.18 -31.66
CA ARG A 323 61.04 -28.33 -32.45
C ARG A 323 60.69 -27.97 -33.89
N LEU A 324 60.17 -26.77 -34.13
CA LEU A 324 59.89 -26.26 -35.48
C LEU A 324 61.20 -26.00 -36.24
N TYR A 325 62.21 -25.43 -35.59
CA TYR A 325 63.54 -25.24 -36.16
C TYR A 325 64.24 -26.57 -36.48
N ASP A 326 64.17 -27.55 -35.59
CA ASP A 326 64.71 -28.91 -35.80
C ASP A 326 64.02 -29.61 -36.98
N PHE A 327 62.69 -29.47 -37.08
CA PHE A 327 61.93 -29.97 -38.24
C PHE A 327 62.36 -29.28 -39.53
N GLU A 328 62.42 -27.95 -39.56
CA GLU A 328 62.83 -27.20 -40.76
C GLU A 328 64.25 -27.51 -41.19
N THR A 329 65.19 -27.62 -40.25
CA THR A 329 66.59 -27.97 -40.56
C THR A 329 66.71 -29.40 -41.06
N LEU A 330 65.93 -30.35 -40.52
CA LEU A 330 65.88 -31.73 -41.02
C LEU A 330 65.26 -31.80 -42.43
N VAL A 331 64.19 -31.06 -42.70
CA VAL A 331 63.58 -30.94 -44.05
C VAL A 331 64.56 -30.33 -45.05
N LYS A 332 65.23 -29.23 -44.69
CA LYS A 332 66.27 -28.60 -45.53
C LYS A 332 67.44 -29.57 -45.76
N LYS A 333 67.92 -30.27 -44.72
CA LYS A 333 69.02 -31.25 -44.82
C LYS A 333 68.65 -32.52 -45.58
N THR A 334 67.39 -32.93 -45.63
CA THR A 334 66.99 -34.13 -46.40
C THR A 334 66.69 -33.81 -47.87
N LEU A 335 66.04 -32.68 -48.16
CA LEU A 335 65.59 -32.33 -49.52
C LEU A 335 66.56 -31.42 -50.30
N CYS A 336 67.33 -30.56 -49.61
CA CYS A 336 68.19 -29.56 -50.25
C CYS A 336 69.67 -29.98 -50.37
N ASN A 337 70.00 -31.21 -49.94
CA ASN A 337 71.38 -31.73 -49.82
C ASN A 337 72.12 -32.02 -51.14
N ARG A 338 71.49 -31.79 -52.30
CA ARG A 338 72.08 -32.09 -53.61
C ARG A 338 72.31 -30.80 -54.40
N ASP A 339 73.57 -30.54 -54.71
CA ASP A 339 73.97 -29.37 -55.48
C ASP A 339 73.42 -29.44 -56.91
N GLY A 340 72.77 -28.36 -57.36
CA GLY A 340 72.15 -28.24 -58.68
C GLY A 340 70.61 -28.24 -58.71
N ASN A 341 69.90 -28.39 -57.59
CA ASN A 341 68.42 -28.48 -57.58
C ASN A 341 67.72 -27.26 -56.93
N ASP A 342 68.08 -26.05 -57.35
CA ASP A 342 67.67 -24.81 -56.66
C ASP A 342 66.17 -24.51 -56.75
N HIS A 343 65.48 -24.95 -57.82
CA HIS A 343 64.01 -24.91 -57.88
C HIS A 343 63.37 -25.70 -56.72
N LEU A 344 63.91 -26.87 -56.36
CA LEU A 344 63.40 -27.66 -55.24
C LEU A 344 63.62 -26.93 -53.91
N LYS A 345 64.81 -26.33 -53.72
CA LYS A 345 65.12 -25.51 -52.52
C LYS A 345 64.11 -24.35 -52.37
N GLN A 346 63.80 -23.66 -53.47
CA GLN A 346 62.88 -22.53 -53.48
C GLN A 346 61.42 -22.95 -53.25
N THR A 347 60.98 -24.09 -53.82
CA THR A 347 59.65 -24.67 -53.55
C THR A 347 59.51 -25.11 -52.09
N VAL A 348 60.51 -25.79 -51.52
CA VAL A 348 60.52 -26.18 -50.10
C VAL A 348 60.46 -24.95 -49.19
N HIS A 349 61.24 -23.91 -49.46
CA HIS A 349 61.20 -22.66 -48.69
C HIS A 349 59.84 -21.96 -48.78
N TYR A 350 59.21 -21.94 -49.96
CA TYR A 350 57.85 -21.41 -50.14
C TYR A 350 56.81 -22.19 -49.32
N LEU A 351 56.87 -23.53 -49.36
CA LEU A 351 55.95 -24.40 -48.61
C LEU A 351 56.12 -24.26 -47.10
N LEU A 352 57.35 -24.20 -46.58
CA LEU A 352 57.60 -23.97 -45.15
C LEU A 352 57.02 -22.62 -44.69
N LYS A 353 57.19 -21.56 -45.49
CA LYS A 353 56.62 -20.23 -45.21
C LYS A 353 55.08 -20.18 -45.31
N GLN A 354 54.48 -20.98 -46.19
CA GLN A 354 53.03 -21.22 -46.24
C GLN A 354 52.54 -21.92 -44.96
N MET A 355 53.23 -22.99 -44.53
CA MET A 355 52.89 -23.73 -43.30
C MET A 355 53.05 -22.88 -42.05
N GLU A 356 54.04 -22.00 -41.99
CA GLU A 356 54.21 -21.00 -40.92
C GLU A 356 53.00 -20.06 -40.83
N ARG A 357 52.59 -19.44 -41.95
CA ARG A 357 51.43 -18.54 -42.00
C ARG A 357 50.15 -19.24 -41.56
N PHE A 358 49.84 -20.39 -42.15
CA PHE A 358 48.65 -21.16 -41.79
C PHE A 358 48.66 -21.61 -40.32
N ARG A 359 49.83 -21.97 -39.77
CA ARG A 359 49.98 -22.30 -38.34
C ARG A 359 49.70 -21.09 -37.45
N ASN A 360 50.15 -19.90 -37.83
CA ASN A 360 49.94 -18.68 -37.06
C ASN A 360 48.45 -18.25 -37.12
N GLU A 361 47.83 -18.28 -38.30
CA GLU A 361 46.38 -18.05 -38.46
C GLU A 361 45.55 -19.04 -37.63
N MET A 362 45.89 -20.33 -37.68
CA MET A 362 45.23 -21.36 -36.87
C MET A 362 45.48 -21.18 -35.37
N TYR A 363 46.64 -20.66 -34.97
CA TYR A 363 46.94 -20.32 -33.57
C TYR A 363 46.08 -19.15 -33.10
N GLU A 364 45.95 -18.08 -33.89
CA GLU A 364 45.10 -16.93 -33.58
C GLU A 364 43.62 -17.34 -33.43
N ILE A 365 43.09 -18.16 -34.35
CA ILE A 365 41.71 -18.67 -34.28
C ILE A 365 41.50 -19.55 -33.05
N ARG A 366 42.47 -20.40 -32.69
CA ARG A 366 42.37 -21.23 -31.46
C ARG A 366 42.48 -20.39 -30.20
N PHE A 367 43.35 -19.37 -30.19
CA PHE A 367 43.51 -18.47 -29.07
C PHE A 367 42.24 -17.66 -28.82
N THR A 368 41.64 -17.08 -29.85
CA THR A 368 40.37 -16.33 -29.73
C THR A 368 39.22 -17.24 -29.28
N LEU A 369 39.13 -18.48 -29.79
CA LEU A 369 38.15 -19.46 -29.31
C LEU A 369 38.33 -19.81 -27.83
N CYS A 370 39.56 -20.09 -27.38
CA CYS A 370 39.84 -20.35 -25.96
C CYS A 370 39.49 -19.15 -25.08
N VAL A 371 39.82 -17.93 -25.51
CA VAL A 371 39.46 -16.70 -24.78
C VAL A 371 37.94 -16.53 -24.70
N ALA A 372 37.21 -16.74 -25.79
CA ALA A 372 35.75 -16.67 -25.80
C ALA A 372 35.12 -17.74 -24.90
N GLN A 373 35.66 -18.97 -24.88
CA GLN A 373 35.19 -20.04 -24.00
C GLN A 373 35.45 -19.72 -22.52
N HIS A 374 36.59 -19.13 -22.17
CA HIS A 374 36.86 -18.66 -20.81
C HIS A 374 35.94 -17.50 -20.42
N GLN A 375 35.70 -16.54 -21.30
CA GLN A 375 34.74 -15.45 -21.07
C GLN A 375 33.32 -15.97 -20.85
N PHE A 376 32.88 -16.96 -21.64
CA PHE A 376 31.58 -17.60 -21.46
C PHE A 376 31.46 -18.28 -20.09
N ALA A 377 32.46 -19.07 -19.68
CA ALA A 377 32.48 -19.71 -18.35
C ALA A 377 32.54 -18.68 -17.19
N ASP A 378 33.25 -17.57 -17.37
CA ASP A 378 33.27 -16.47 -16.40
C ASP A 378 31.92 -15.74 -16.30
N MET A 379 31.20 -15.57 -17.42
CA MET A 379 29.85 -15.01 -17.45
C MET A 379 28.81 -15.97 -16.84
N GLU A 380 28.88 -17.26 -17.16
CA GLU A 380 28.04 -18.31 -16.56
C GLU A 380 28.25 -18.37 -15.03
N SER A 381 29.50 -18.33 -14.57
CA SER A 381 29.84 -18.26 -13.15
C SER A 381 29.43 -16.95 -12.47
N GLN A 382 29.21 -15.87 -13.24
CA GLN A 382 28.65 -14.61 -12.72
C GLN A 382 27.11 -14.67 -12.67
N SER A 383 26.45 -15.22 -13.70
CA SER A 383 24.99 -15.45 -13.70
C SER A 383 24.56 -16.28 -12.49
N LEU A 384 25.20 -17.43 -12.28
CA LEU A 384 24.90 -18.30 -11.14
C LEU A 384 25.10 -17.62 -9.77
N LYS A 385 26.04 -16.67 -9.67
CA LYS A 385 26.26 -15.85 -8.45
C LYS A 385 25.28 -14.69 -8.31
N MET A 386 24.65 -14.25 -9.39
CA MET A 386 23.58 -13.24 -9.37
C MET A 386 22.21 -13.87 -9.16
N GLU A 387 22.04 -15.13 -9.57
CA GLU A 387 20.86 -15.95 -9.30
C GLU A 387 20.80 -16.41 -7.83
N ASP A 388 21.92 -16.69 -7.18
CA ASP A 388 21.98 -16.95 -5.73
C ASP A 388 21.81 -15.63 -4.95
N LEU A 389 20.61 -15.42 -4.40
CA LEU A 389 20.27 -14.28 -3.54
C LEU A 389 20.89 -14.40 -2.13
N GLY A 390 21.63 -15.48 -1.86
CA GLY A 390 22.28 -15.79 -0.61
C GLY A 390 21.60 -16.95 0.13
N ASN A 391 22.37 -17.63 0.99
CA ASN A 391 21.97 -18.85 1.70
C ASN A 391 21.49 -20.00 0.79
N GLY A 392 21.82 -19.98 -0.51
CA GLY A 392 21.41 -20.99 -1.49
C GLY A 392 20.00 -20.80 -2.03
N LEU A 393 19.39 -19.63 -1.84
CA LEU A 393 18.09 -19.28 -2.41
C LEU A 393 18.28 -18.76 -3.84
N ASN A 394 17.86 -19.53 -4.84
CA ASN A 394 17.87 -19.06 -6.23
C ASN A 394 16.72 -18.07 -6.49
N ILE A 395 16.96 -17.02 -7.27
CA ILE A 395 15.94 -16.05 -7.70
C ILE A 395 14.71 -16.70 -8.33
N ASN A 396 14.86 -17.81 -9.06
CA ASN A 396 13.73 -18.57 -9.63
C ASN A 396 12.87 -19.24 -8.55
N GLU A 397 13.49 -19.72 -7.47
CA GLU A 397 12.79 -20.29 -6.31
C GLU A 397 12.10 -19.19 -5.50
N TYR A 398 12.74 -18.02 -5.35
CA TYR A 398 12.12 -16.83 -4.78
C TYR A 398 10.87 -16.38 -5.57
N LEU A 399 10.97 -16.29 -6.90
CA LEU A 399 9.83 -15.92 -7.75
C LEU A 399 8.70 -16.95 -7.72
N SER A 400 9.03 -18.25 -7.71
CA SER A 400 8.03 -19.33 -7.56
C SER A 400 7.32 -19.25 -6.20
N THR A 401 8.06 -19.10 -5.11
CA THR A 401 7.49 -18.99 -3.75
C THR A 401 6.72 -17.69 -3.56
N GLN A 402 7.15 -16.58 -4.17
CA GLN A 402 6.37 -15.35 -4.22
C GLN A 402 5.02 -15.59 -4.90
N ALA A 403 5.00 -16.14 -6.12
CA ALA A 403 3.77 -16.43 -6.85
C ALA A 403 2.84 -17.38 -6.05
N GLU A 404 3.40 -18.41 -5.42
CA GLU A 404 2.64 -19.27 -4.50
C GLU A 404 2.02 -18.47 -3.34
N THR A 405 2.77 -17.58 -2.68
CA THR A 405 2.21 -16.76 -1.58
C THR A 405 1.13 -15.79 -2.05
N GLU A 406 1.24 -15.24 -3.26
CA GLU A 406 0.23 -14.38 -3.87
C GLU A 406 -1.06 -15.17 -4.16
N THR A 407 -0.96 -16.37 -4.76
CA THR A 407 -2.15 -17.22 -4.98
C THR A 407 -2.81 -17.68 -3.66
N LEU A 408 -2.01 -17.91 -2.61
CA LEU A 408 -2.53 -18.24 -1.28
C LEU A 408 -3.22 -17.03 -0.63
N ALA A 409 -2.66 -15.82 -0.77
CA ALA A 409 -3.29 -14.59 -0.30
C ALA A 409 -4.64 -14.34 -1.01
N SER A 410 -4.71 -14.55 -2.33
CA SER A 410 -5.97 -14.46 -3.09
C SER A 410 -7.03 -15.47 -2.61
N LYS A 411 -6.63 -16.74 -2.37
CA LYS A 411 -7.53 -17.78 -1.82
C LYS A 411 -8.02 -17.43 -0.40
N ILE A 412 -7.18 -16.83 0.43
CA ILE A 412 -7.56 -16.35 1.77
C ILE A 412 -8.58 -15.19 1.64
N ALA A 413 -8.37 -14.26 0.72
CA ALA A 413 -9.32 -13.17 0.46
C ALA A 413 -10.69 -13.70 0.00
N GLU A 414 -10.71 -14.65 -0.93
CA GLU A 414 -11.93 -15.33 -1.39
C GLU A 414 -12.67 -16.01 -0.23
N LYS A 415 -11.97 -16.79 0.59
CA LYS A 415 -12.57 -17.52 1.72
C LYS A 415 -13.04 -16.58 2.84
N ASN A 416 -12.38 -15.45 3.05
CA ASN A 416 -12.86 -14.40 3.95
C ASN A 416 -14.13 -13.73 3.42
N GLY A 417 -14.25 -13.53 2.10
CA GLY A 417 -15.47 -13.07 1.44
C GLY A 417 -16.64 -14.05 1.62
N ASP A 418 -16.41 -15.34 1.39
CA ASP A 418 -17.40 -16.41 1.63
C ASP A 418 -17.86 -16.44 3.09
N LEU A 419 -16.92 -16.38 4.05
CA LEU A 419 -17.23 -16.37 5.48
C LEU A 419 -18.05 -15.15 5.88
N LYS A 420 -17.74 -13.97 5.33
CA LYS A 420 -18.53 -12.75 5.58
C LYS A 420 -19.96 -12.91 5.07
N ARG A 421 -20.14 -13.36 3.83
CA ARG A 421 -21.47 -13.63 3.23
C ARG A 421 -22.26 -14.67 4.01
N LEU A 422 -21.59 -15.71 4.52
CA LEU A 422 -22.23 -16.71 5.39
C LEU A 422 -22.65 -16.11 6.74
N GLY A 423 -21.82 -15.26 7.34
CA GLY A 423 -22.16 -14.54 8.58
C GLY A 423 -23.35 -13.59 8.40
N GLU A 424 -23.38 -12.83 7.29
CA GLU A 424 -24.51 -11.98 6.91
C GLU A 424 -25.82 -12.80 6.78
N LYS A 425 -25.76 -13.96 6.11
CA LYS A 425 -26.91 -14.88 6.01
C LYS A 425 -27.35 -15.42 7.38
N VAL A 426 -26.42 -15.87 8.22
CA VAL A 426 -26.74 -16.40 9.56
C VAL A 426 -27.39 -15.33 10.44
N ASN A 427 -26.93 -14.07 10.35
CA ASN A 427 -27.56 -12.95 11.06
C ASN A 427 -28.99 -12.70 10.55
N PHE A 428 -29.21 -12.69 9.23
CA PHE A 428 -30.55 -12.57 8.65
C PHE A 428 -31.48 -13.70 9.12
N ASP A 429 -31.05 -14.96 9.02
CA ASP A 429 -31.82 -16.12 9.47
C ASP A 429 -32.13 -16.06 10.98
N MET A 430 -31.20 -15.52 11.80
CA MET A 430 -31.40 -15.30 13.23
C MET A 430 -32.45 -14.22 13.51
N HIS A 431 -32.40 -13.08 12.80
CA HIS A 431 -33.40 -12.01 12.92
C HIS A 431 -34.78 -12.48 12.46
N ALA A 432 -34.86 -13.21 11.34
CA ALA A 432 -36.09 -13.82 10.86
C ALA A 432 -36.67 -14.79 11.91
N MET A 433 -35.86 -15.69 12.48
CA MET A 433 -36.30 -16.61 13.54
C MET A 433 -36.77 -15.86 14.80
N ALA A 434 -36.12 -14.76 15.18
CA ALA A 434 -36.53 -13.94 16.32
C ALA A 434 -37.90 -13.28 16.07
N HIS A 435 -38.13 -12.72 14.88
CA HIS A 435 -39.42 -12.18 14.47
C HIS A 435 -40.52 -13.25 14.46
N TRP A 436 -40.24 -14.45 13.92
CA TRP A 436 -41.18 -15.57 13.96
C TRP A 436 -41.56 -15.98 15.39
N LYS A 437 -40.59 -16.07 16.31
CA LYS A 437 -40.86 -16.37 17.73
C LYS A 437 -41.66 -15.27 18.42
N CYS A 438 -41.41 -14.01 18.12
CA CYS A 438 -42.19 -12.89 18.65
C CYS A 438 -43.65 -12.98 18.17
N LYS A 439 -43.86 -13.19 16.87
CA LYS A 439 -45.18 -13.39 16.25
C LYS A 439 -45.93 -14.60 16.85
N GLU A 440 -45.21 -15.70 17.10
CA GLU A 440 -45.77 -16.87 17.78
C GLU A 440 -46.24 -16.53 19.20
N GLN A 441 -45.42 -15.86 20.01
CA GLN A 441 -45.78 -15.43 21.37
C GLN A 441 -47.00 -14.51 21.39
N ILE A 442 -47.10 -13.56 20.45
CA ILE A 442 -48.28 -12.70 20.27
C ILE A 442 -49.53 -13.54 19.97
N PHE A 443 -49.44 -14.52 19.06
CA PHE A 443 -50.56 -15.41 18.78
C PHE A 443 -50.94 -16.32 19.95
N GLN A 444 -49.98 -16.84 20.71
CA GLN A 444 -50.24 -17.62 21.92
C GLN A 444 -50.96 -16.77 22.99
N SER A 445 -50.54 -15.52 23.20
CA SER A 445 -51.18 -14.56 24.11
C SER A 445 -52.61 -14.21 23.68
N ASN A 446 -52.81 -13.89 22.39
CA ASN A 446 -54.13 -13.62 21.83
C ASN A 446 -55.07 -14.83 21.96
N LEU A 447 -54.57 -16.04 21.68
CA LEU A 447 -55.32 -17.28 21.83
C LEU A 447 -55.71 -17.56 23.30
N PHE A 448 -54.83 -17.25 24.25
CA PHE A 448 -55.15 -17.32 25.68
C PHE A 448 -56.28 -16.34 26.06
N PHE A 449 -56.18 -15.08 25.64
CA PHE A 449 -57.21 -14.07 25.90
C PHE A 449 -58.56 -14.44 25.27
N MET A 450 -58.57 -14.95 24.03
CA MET A 450 -59.78 -15.42 23.36
C MET A 450 -60.42 -16.61 24.08
N LYS A 451 -59.62 -17.57 24.58
CA LYS A 451 -60.12 -18.68 25.43
C LYS A 451 -60.72 -18.17 26.74
N GLN A 452 -60.10 -17.19 27.39
CA GLN A 452 -60.62 -16.58 28.62
C GLN A 452 -61.96 -15.86 28.37
N ASN A 453 -62.05 -15.10 27.28
CA ASN A 453 -63.29 -14.43 26.86
C ASN A 453 -64.41 -15.43 26.54
N LEU A 454 -64.10 -16.52 25.81
CA LEU A 454 -65.06 -17.59 25.54
C LEU A 454 -65.61 -18.18 26.83
N ARG A 455 -64.74 -18.55 27.78
CA ARG A 455 -65.14 -19.10 29.09
C ARG A 455 -66.01 -18.12 29.89
N SER A 456 -65.69 -16.83 29.86
CA SER A 456 -66.51 -15.77 30.48
C SER A 456 -67.91 -15.68 29.85
N ARG A 457 -67.99 -15.73 28.51
CA ARG A 457 -69.27 -15.74 27.76
C ARG A 457 -70.07 -17.02 28.01
N GLU A 458 -69.42 -18.17 28.18
CA GLU A 458 -70.08 -19.44 28.53
C GLU A 458 -70.68 -19.40 29.93
N LEU A 459 -69.95 -18.89 30.93
CA LEU A 459 -70.46 -18.68 32.29
C LEU A 459 -71.65 -17.70 32.30
N ALA A 460 -71.55 -16.58 31.59
CA ALA A 460 -72.67 -15.64 31.43
C ALA A 460 -73.89 -16.30 30.75
N LYS A 461 -73.67 -17.15 29.74
CA LYS A 461 -74.72 -17.93 29.07
C LYS A 461 -75.37 -18.96 30.00
N GLN A 462 -74.62 -19.60 30.88
CA GLN A 462 -75.14 -20.52 31.90
C GLN A 462 -75.98 -19.76 32.94
N SER A 463 -75.46 -18.66 33.50
CA SER A 463 -76.20 -17.80 34.43
C SER A 463 -77.50 -17.26 33.83
N ASN A 464 -77.48 -16.79 32.57
CA ASN A 464 -78.69 -16.36 31.87
C ASN A 464 -79.70 -17.50 31.65
N ARG A 465 -79.24 -18.74 31.39
CA ARG A 465 -80.13 -19.92 31.30
C ARG A 465 -80.79 -20.22 32.65
N GLU A 466 -80.05 -20.11 33.76
CA GLU A 466 -80.59 -20.27 35.12
C GLU A 466 -81.62 -19.20 35.45
N LEU A 467 -81.34 -17.93 35.13
CA LEU A 467 -82.29 -16.82 35.32
C LEU A 467 -83.59 -17.03 34.51
N ILE A 468 -83.48 -17.46 33.25
CA ILE A 468 -84.64 -17.82 32.41
C ILE A 468 -85.42 -18.98 33.03
N TYR A 469 -84.75 -20.01 33.55
CA TYR A 469 -85.39 -21.16 34.20
C TYR A 469 -86.12 -20.75 35.49
N GLN A 470 -85.48 -19.95 36.35
CA GLN A 470 -86.12 -19.39 37.56
C GLN A 470 -87.32 -18.50 37.19
N GLY A 471 -87.20 -17.69 36.14
CA GLY A 471 -88.30 -16.88 35.61
C GLY A 471 -89.49 -17.74 35.15
N LYS A 472 -89.23 -18.82 34.41
CA LYS A 472 -90.26 -19.80 34.01
C LYS A 472 -90.91 -20.49 35.21
N LEU A 473 -90.13 -20.88 36.23
CA LEU A 473 -90.68 -21.45 37.47
C LEU A 473 -91.59 -20.47 38.21
N LYS A 474 -91.18 -19.19 38.35
CA LYS A 474 -92.01 -18.15 38.95
C LYS A 474 -93.29 -17.90 38.15
N HIS A 475 -93.18 -17.78 36.83
CA HIS A 475 -94.34 -17.64 35.94
C HIS A 475 -95.31 -18.82 36.08
N ASN A 476 -94.81 -20.06 36.10
CA ASN A 476 -95.64 -21.25 36.27
C ASN A 476 -96.31 -21.32 37.64
N LYS A 477 -95.67 -20.83 38.71
CA LYS A 477 -96.31 -20.69 40.04
C LYS A 477 -97.45 -19.67 40.00
N ILE A 478 -97.18 -18.46 39.50
CA ILE A 478 -98.19 -17.40 39.37
C ILE A 478 -99.37 -17.87 38.49
N MET A 479 -99.12 -18.61 37.40
CA MET A 479 -100.20 -19.16 36.57
C MET A 479 -101.00 -20.26 37.25
N LYS A 480 -100.39 -21.07 38.14
CA LYS A 480 -101.13 -21.99 39.01
C LYS A 480 -101.99 -21.22 40.02
N GLU A 481 -101.41 -20.26 40.74
CA GLU A 481 -102.12 -19.40 41.70
C GLU A 481 -103.31 -18.67 41.03
N ILE A 482 -103.13 -18.12 39.83
CA ILE A 482 -104.20 -17.50 39.03
C ILE A 482 -105.29 -18.52 38.66
N ASN A 483 -104.93 -19.76 38.31
CA ASN A 483 -105.90 -20.78 37.94
C ASN A 483 -106.64 -21.36 39.18
N GLU A 484 -105.96 -21.47 40.32
CA GLU A 484 -106.54 -21.82 41.61
C GLU A 484 -107.51 -20.73 42.09
N LEU A 485 -107.14 -19.45 41.96
CA LEU A 485 -108.03 -18.31 42.22
C LEU A 485 -109.22 -18.24 41.25
N LYS A 486 -109.07 -18.70 40.00
CA LYS A 486 -110.20 -18.83 39.06
C LYS A 486 -111.13 -19.98 39.44
N SER A 487 -110.58 -21.14 39.84
CA SER A 487 -111.39 -22.33 40.17
C SER A 487 -112.10 -22.25 41.52
N SER A 488 -111.47 -21.64 42.53
CA SER A 488 -112.06 -21.33 43.84
C SER A 488 -112.81 -19.98 43.86
N GLY A 489 -112.70 -19.22 42.78
CA GLY A 489 -113.16 -17.85 42.67
C GLY A 489 -114.68 -17.71 42.67
N TRP A 490 -115.16 -16.69 43.35
CA TRP A 490 -116.56 -16.28 43.30
C TRP A 490 -116.87 -15.63 41.93
N LEU A 491 -118.15 -15.41 41.63
CA LEU A 491 -118.67 -14.81 40.39
C LEU A 491 -117.91 -13.54 39.92
N ALA A 492 -117.31 -12.80 40.85
CA ALA A 492 -116.47 -11.63 40.58
C ALA A 492 -115.25 -11.89 39.66
N HIS A 493 -114.68 -13.10 39.63
CA HIS A 493 -113.53 -13.44 38.79
C HIS A 493 -113.90 -13.70 37.32
N TYR A 494 -115.20 -13.72 36.99
CA TYR A 494 -115.71 -13.95 35.64
C TYR A 494 -116.56 -12.74 35.19
N PRO A 495 -115.93 -11.65 34.67
CA PRO A 495 -116.63 -10.39 34.39
C PRO A 495 -117.84 -10.53 33.47
N ALA A 496 -117.76 -11.41 32.45
CA ALA A 496 -118.89 -11.71 31.56
C ALA A 496 -120.06 -12.35 32.31
N LEU A 497 -119.79 -13.37 33.14
CA LEU A 497 -120.84 -14.08 33.89
C LEU A 497 -121.46 -13.19 34.98
N LYS A 498 -120.66 -12.31 35.61
CA LYS A 498 -121.17 -11.28 36.53
C LYS A 498 -122.11 -10.31 35.82
N HIS A 499 -121.71 -9.80 34.66
CA HIS A 499 -122.52 -8.89 33.86
C HIS A 499 -123.85 -9.52 33.40
N ASP A 500 -123.85 -10.81 33.06
CA ASP A 500 -125.08 -11.52 32.71
C ASP A 500 -125.96 -11.83 33.95
N TYR A 501 -125.37 -12.08 35.13
CA TYR A 501 -126.12 -12.11 36.39
C TYR A 501 -126.81 -10.76 36.66
N ASP A 502 -126.10 -9.65 36.55
CA ASP A 502 -126.64 -8.30 36.75
C ASP A 502 -127.80 -8.00 35.77
N LYS A 503 -127.68 -8.42 34.49
CA LYS A 503 -128.79 -8.37 33.52
C LYS A 503 -130.00 -9.20 33.95
N THR A 504 -129.81 -10.45 34.39
CA THR A 504 -130.95 -11.30 34.80
C THR A 504 -131.64 -10.74 36.05
N GLN A 505 -130.88 -10.23 37.03
CA GLN A 505 -131.45 -9.58 38.21
C GLN A 505 -132.29 -8.36 37.83
N ASN A 506 -131.82 -7.53 36.89
CA ASN A 506 -132.58 -6.40 36.37
C ASN A 506 -133.83 -6.82 35.58
N CYS A 507 -133.78 -7.93 34.83
CA CYS A 507 -134.97 -8.50 34.18
C CYS A 507 -136.01 -9.00 35.20
N VAL A 508 -135.57 -9.64 36.28
CA VAL A 508 -136.45 -10.09 37.38
C VAL A 508 -137.11 -8.90 38.08
N LYS A 509 -136.36 -7.81 38.37
CA LYS A 509 -136.91 -6.57 38.94
C LYS A 509 -138.02 -5.99 38.05
N LYS A 510 -137.76 -5.80 36.74
CA LYS A 510 -138.76 -5.34 35.77
C LYS A 510 -139.98 -6.26 35.69
N LYS A 511 -139.81 -7.58 35.76
CA LYS A 511 -140.95 -8.52 35.82
C LYS A 511 -141.76 -8.40 37.11
N LYS A 512 -141.13 -8.17 38.27
CA LYS A 512 -141.85 -7.90 39.53
C LYS A 512 -142.67 -6.61 39.44
N GLU A 513 -142.09 -5.52 38.95
CA GLU A 513 -142.81 -4.26 38.70
C GLU A 513 -144.02 -4.44 37.77
N SER A 514 -143.90 -5.26 36.72
CA SER A 514 -145.02 -5.60 35.85
C SER A 514 -146.08 -6.46 36.53
N ILE A 515 -145.70 -7.38 37.43
CA ILE A 515 -146.65 -8.18 38.22
C ILE A 515 -147.40 -7.30 39.23
N GLU A 516 -146.72 -6.34 39.87
CA GLU A 516 -147.37 -5.38 40.78
C GLU A 516 -148.42 -4.55 40.02
N LYS A 517 -148.10 -4.01 38.84
CA LYS A 517 -149.06 -3.31 37.97
C LYS A 517 -150.22 -4.20 37.52
N LEU A 518 -149.97 -5.48 37.23
CA LEU A 518 -151.03 -6.43 36.89
C LEU A 518 -151.92 -6.75 38.09
N ARG A 519 -151.39 -6.73 39.32
CA ARG A 519 -152.21 -6.82 40.54
C ARG A 519 -153.05 -5.57 40.75
N GLU A 520 -152.47 -4.38 40.59
CA GLU A 520 -153.19 -3.10 40.65
C GLU A 520 -154.35 -3.05 39.64
N GLU A 521 -154.14 -3.51 38.40
CA GLU A 521 -155.21 -3.61 37.40
C GLU A 521 -156.21 -4.74 37.71
N LEU A 522 -155.79 -5.84 38.34
CA LEU A 522 -156.70 -6.90 38.80
C LEU A 522 -157.60 -6.38 39.94
N ASP A 523 -157.03 -5.71 40.95
CA ASP A 523 -157.76 -5.08 42.05
C ASP A 523 -158.74 -4.01 41.52
N ARG A 524 -158.32 -3.23 40.51
CA ARG A 524 -159.17 -2.26 39.81
C ARG A 524 -160.31 -2.92 39.04
N LEU A 525 -160.04 -4.03 38.35
CA LEU A 525 -161.06 -4.83 37.65
C LEU A 525 -162.02 -5.51 38.62
N GLU A 526 -161.55 -6.00 39.77
CA GLU A 526 -162.37 -6.49 40.87
C GLU A 526 -163.29 -5.39 41.43
N HIS A 527 -162.76 -4.20 41.68
CA HIS A 527 -163.57 -3.04 42.07
C HIS A 527 -164.63 -2.68 41.01
N ARG A 528 -164.29 -2.78 39.72
CA ARG A 528 -165.23 -2.54 38.62
C ARG A 528 -166.28 -3.64 38.49
N LEU A 529 -165.93 -4.91 38.71
CA LEU A 529 -166.88 -6.03 38.80
C LEU A 529 -167.85 -5.82 39.97
N LYS A 530 -167.34 -5.51 41.16
CA LYS A 530 -168.13 -5.19 42.36
C LYS A 530 -169.06 -3.98 42.16
N GLN A 531 -168.72 -3.05 41.27
CA GLN A 531 -169.62 -1.96 40.85
C GLN A 531 -170.69 -2.43 39.83
N ILE A 532 -170.31 -3.25 38.85
CA ILE A 532 -171.25 -3.80 37.85
C ILE A 532 -172.28 -4.72 38.50
N GLU A 533 -171.88 -5.57 39.44
CA GLU A 533 -172.77 -6.44 40.22
C GLU A 533 -173.80 -5.63 41.02
N LYS A 534 -173.41 -4.48 41.58
CA LYS A 534 -174.36 -3.54 42.22
C LYS A 534 -175.31 -2.87 41.23
N SER A 535 -174.90 -2.64 39.99
CA SER A 535 -175.75 -2.03 38.94
C SER A 535 -176.75 -3.00 38.28
N ARG A 536 -176.68 -4.31 38.60
CA ARG A 536 -177.64 -5.34 38.14
C ARG A 536 -178.71 -5.71 39.19
N ALA A 537 -178.77 -4.97 40.30
CA ALA A 537 -179.70 -5.20 41.42
C ALA A 537 -180.72 -4.06 41.59
N CYS A 538 -180.96 -3.28 40.53
CA CYS A 538 -182.09 -2.38 40.33
C CYS A 538 -182.71 -2.69 38.96
#